data_AF-A0A2C6BUF4-F1
#
_entry.id   AF-A0A2C6BUF4-F1
#
_cell.length_a   1.000
_cell.length_b   1.000
_cell.length_c   1.000
_cell.angle_alpha   90.00
_cell.angle_beta   90.00
_cell.angle_gamma   90.00
#
_symmetry.space_group_name_H-M   'P 1'
#
loop_
_entity.id
_entity.type
_entity.pdbx_description
1 polymer ?
#
loop_
_entity_poly.entity_id
_entity_poly.type
_entity_poly.pdbx_seq_one_letter_code
_entity_poly.pdbx_strand_id
1 'polypeptide(L)'
;MRENSIRINALELKNIDILNSEAPKEMTIVLDERALNFDFDKSNVKPEYYDLLKNIKEFVEQNNYEITIVGHTDSIGSNAYNFGLSRRRAEAVKAKLLEFGLAEDRIVGIEAMGEEQPIATNETKEGRAQNRRVEFKLVQRETVQGTTATPEKSESK
;
A
#
# COMPACT_ATOMS: atom_id res chain seq x y z
N MET A 1 15.02 17.77 -0.24
CA MET A 1 15.54 16.58 0.47
C MET A 1 14.43 15.54 0.46
N ARG A 2 14.50 14.51 -0.39
CA ARG A 2 13.50 13.42 -0.46
C ARG A 2 14.21 12.07 -0.25
N GLU A 3 14.90 11.92 0.87
CA GLU A 3 15.81 10.77 1.06
C GLU A 3 15.24 9.63 1.90
N ASN A 4 13.97 9.70 2.34
CA ASN A 4 13.38 8.67 3.22
C ASN A 4 12.17 7.92 2.64
N SER A 5 12.08 7.79 1.30
CA SER A 5 11.06 6.95 0.66
C SER A 5 11.66 5.64 0.17
N ILE A 6 11.17 4.50 0.68
CA ILE A 6 11.61 3.17 0.26
C ILE A 6 10.53 2.51 -0.61
N ARG A 7 10.92 1.81 -1.68
CA ARG A 7 10.01 1.02 -2.50
C ARG A 7 10.43 -0.45 -2.47
N ILE A 8 9.53 -1.34 -2.05
CA ILE A 8 9.80 -2.78 -1.90
C ILE A 8 8.72 -3.64 -2.54
N ASN A 9 9.01 -4.92 -2.78
CA ASN A 9 7.99 -5.90 -3.10
C ASN A 9 7.26 -6.38 -1.83
N ALA A 10 5.98 -6.67 -1.91
CA ALA A 10 5.19 -7.17 -0.78
C ALA A 10 5.72 -8.48 -0.17
N LEU A 11 6.39 -9.32 -0.97
CA LEU A 11 7.01 -10.56 -0.49
C LEU A 11 8.27 -10.31 0.35
N GLU A 12 8.86 -9.13 0.27
CA GLU A 12 10.05 -8.72 1.03
C GLU A 12 9.70 -8.07 2.37
N LEU A 13 8.41 -7.82 2.63
CA LEU A 13 7.93 -7.14 3.84
C LEU A 13 8.42 -7.80 5.14
N LYS A 14 8.54 -9.14 5.16
CA LYS A 14 9.01 -9.92 6.31
C LYS A 14 10.50 -9.77 6.61
N ASN A 15 11.27 -9.28 5.64
CA ASN A 15 12.72 -9.08 5.78
C ASN A 15 13.06 -7.68 6.30
N ILE A 16 12.07 -6.81 6.45
CA ILE A 16 12.25 -5.52 7.12
C ILE A 16 12.33 -5.81 8.61
N ASP A 17 13.50 -5.59 9.21
CA ASP A 17 13.71 -5.72 10.65
C ASP A 17 13.10 -4.50 11.37
N ILE A 18 11.78 -4.49 11.51
CA ILE A 18 10.96 -3.40 12.06
C ILE A 18 11.23 -3.15 13.56
N LEU A 19 12.09 -3.96 14.20
CA LEU A 19 12.37 -3.90 15.63
C LEU A 19 13.66 -3.12 15.96
N ASN A 20 14.52 -2.82 14.96
CA ASN A 20 15.85 -2.26 15.20
C ASN A 20 16.18 -0.99 14.39
N SER A 21 15.26 -0.49 13.54
CA SER A 21 15.41 0.77 12.80
C SER A 21 14.06 1.45 12.66
N GLU A 22 14.01 2.78 12.82
CA GLU A 22 12.79 3.56 12.61
C GLU A 22 12.25 3.31 11.20
N ALA A 23 11.02 2.78 11.11
CA ALA A 23 10.37 2.57 9.83
C ALA A 23 10.31 3.89 9.03
N PRO A 24 10.52 3.88 7.70
CA PRO A 24 10.64 5.10 6.92
C PRO A 24 9.35 5.92 6.95
N LYS A 25 9.44 7.25 6.99
CA LYS A 25 8.25 8.12 6.98
C LYS A 25 7.33 7.86 5.77
N GLU A 26 7.92 7.54 4.62
CA GLU A 26 7.20 7.19 3.41
C GLU A 26 7.70 5.85 2.87
N MET A 27 6.77 4.99 2.42
CA MET A 27 7.12 3.71 1.80
C MET A 27 6.14 3.38 0.69
N THR A 28 6.59 2.68 -0.34
CA THR A 28 5.71 2.06 -1.33
C THR A 28 5.89 0.55 -1.33
N ILE A 29 4.82 -0.18 -1.05
CA ILE A 29 4.78 -1.64 -1.16
C ILE A 29 4.15 -2.00 -2.50
N VAL A 30 4.85 -2.77 -3.31
CA VAL A 30 4.40 -3.23 -4.63
C VAL A 30 3.85 -4.64 -4.53
N LEU A 31 2.59 -4.81 -4.88
CA LEU A 31 1.90 -6.09 -5.01
C LEU A 31 1.82 -6.43 -6.51
N ASP A 32 2.90 -7.05 -7.02
CA ASP A 32 2.98 -7.55 -8.40
C ASP A 32 2.22 -8.88 -8.57
N GLU A 33 2.27 -9.49 -9.76
CA GLU A 33 1.56 -10.74 -10.05
C GLU A 33 1.90 -11.93 -9.12
N ARG A 34 3.06 -11.91 -8.45
CA ARG A 34 3.48 -12.95 -7.50
C ARG A 34 2.83 -12.75 -6.14
N ALA A 35 2.55 -11.50 -5.79
CA ALA A 35 1.98 -11.08 -4.52
C ALA A 35 0.46 -10.89 -4.58
N LEU A 36 -0.08 -10.47 -5.73
CA LEU A 36 -1.50 -10.25 -5.95
C LEU A 36 -1.80 -10.29 -7.45
N ASN A 37 -2.45 -11.37 -7.89
CA ASN A 37 -2.89 -11.52 -9.26
C ASN A 37 -4.40 -11.32 -9.40
N PHE A 38 -4.79 -10.66 -10.48
CA PHE A 38 -6.18 -10.60 -10.93
C PHE A 38 -6.29 -11.36 -12.24
N ASP A 39 -7.29 -12.24 -12.33
CA ASP A 39 -7.62 -12.89 -13.59
C ASP A 39 -7.98 -11.85 -14.67
N PHE A 40 -7.92 -12.27 -15.94
CA PHE A 40 -8.20 -11.39 -17.07
C PHE A 40 -9.58 -10.73 -16.93
N ASP A 41 -9.61 -9.40 -17.00
CA ASP A 41 -10.80 -8.57 -16.81
C ASP A 41 -11.54 -8.80 -15.48
N LYS A 42 -10.80 -9.18 -14.43
CA LYS A 42 -11.33 -9.33 -13.08
C LYS A 42 -10.68 -8.36 -12.09
N SER A 43 -11.39 -8.14 -10.99
CA SER A 43 -10.96 -7.38 -9.83
C SER A 43 -11.13 -8.16 -8.51
N ASN A 44 -11.52 -9.43 -8.54
CA ASN A 44 -11.66 -10.21 -7.30
C ASN A 44 -10.30 -10.60 -6.72
N VAL A 45 -10.10 -10.33 -5.44
CA VAL A 45 -8.93 -10.81 -4.68
C VAL A 45 -9.17 -12.26 -4.27
N LYS A 46 -8.27 -13.16 -4.70
CA LYS A 46 -8.36 -14.59 -4.41
C LYS A 46 -7.96 -14.92 -2.95
N PRO A 47 -8.53 -15.97 -2.35
CA PRO A 47 -8.21 -16.37 -0.97
C PRO A 47 -6.73 -16.62 -0.69
N GLU A 48 -5.97 -17.09 -1.69
CA GLU A 48 -4.52 -17.32 -1.57
C GLU A 48 -3.71 -16.06 -1.20
N TYR A 49 -4.25 -14.86 -1.46
CA TYR A 49 -3.59 -13.59 -1.11
C TYR A 49 -4.04 -13.01 0.23
N TYR A 50 -5.00 -13.64 0.93
CA TYR A 50 -5.58 -13.07 2.14
C TYR A 50 -4.56 -12.93 3.27
N ASP A 51 -3.68 -13.91 3.44
CA ASP A 51 -2.66 -13.85 4.49
C ASP A 51 -1.62 -12.77 4.22
N LEU A 52 -1.26 -12.52 2.96
CA LEU A 52 -0.40 -11.39 2.61
C LEU A 52 -1.07 -10.05 2.97
N LEU A 53 -2.34 -9.87 2.61
CA LEU A 53 -3.08 -8.64 2.91
C LEU A 53 -3.27 -8.43 4.43
N LYS A 54 -3.46 -9.50 5.19
CA LYS A 54 -3.48 -9.44 6.66
C LYS A 54 -2.12 -9.00 7.24
N ASN A 55 -1.02 -9.56 6.74
CA ASN A 55 0.32 -9.14 7.18
C ASN A 55 0.57 -7.65 6.89
N ILE A 56 0.13 -7.16 5.74
CA ILE A 56 0.24 -5.73 5.41
C ILE A 56 -0.65 -4.88 6.32
N LYS A 57 -1.88 -5.32 6.60
CA LYS A 57 -2.77 -4.66 7.55
C LYS A 57 -2.12 -4.53 8.92
N GLU A 58 -1.54 -5.61 9.44
CA GLU A 58 -0.80 -5.62 10.71
C GLU A 58 0.41 -4.69 10.67
N PHE A 59 1.21 -4.72 9.59
CA PHE A 59 2.34 -3.82 9.39
C PHE A 59 1.93 -2.35 9.44
N VAL A 60 0.84 -1.99 8.76
CA VAL A 60 0.32 -0.62 8.72
C VAL A 60 -0.12 -0.16 10.10
N GLU A 61 -0.80 -1.01 10.86
CA GLU A 61 -1.26 -0.68 12.21
C GLU A 61 -0.10 -0.53 13.19
N GLN A 62 0.84 -1.48 13.19
CA GLN A 62 2.00 -1.49 14.09
C GLN A 62 2.90 -0.27 13.91
N ASN A 63 3.07 0.17 12.67
CA ASN A 63 3.94 1.31 12.33
C ASN A 63 3.20 2.63 12.19
N ASN A 64 1.89 2.63 12.46
CA ASN A 64 1.00 3.79 12.41
C ASN A 64 0.98 4.49 11.03
N TYR A 65 0.89 3.73 9.95
CA TYR A 65 0.77 4.25 8.59
C TYR A 65 -0.68 4.57 8.18
N GLU A 66 -0.80 5.50 7.24
CA GLU A 66 -1.92 5.69 6.33
C GLU A 66 -1.58 5.11 4.96
N ILE A 67 -2.61 4.67 4.23
CA ILE A 67 -2.48 4.00 2.93
C ILE A 67 -3.25 4.76 1.85
N THR A 68 -2.55 5.07 0.76
CA THR A 68 -3.18 5.28 -0.55
C THR A 68 -2.98 4.04 -1.41
N ILE A 69 -4.08 3.49 -1.93
CA ILE A 69 -4.05 2.28 -2.76
C ILE A 69 -4.10 2.68 -4.23
N VAL A 70 -3.09 2.28 -4.99
CA VAL A 70 -2.92 2.65 -6.40
C VAL A 70 -3.07 1.44 -7.29
N GLY A 71 -3.99 1.48 -8.24
CA GLY A 71 -4.16 0.43 -9.24
C GLY A 71 -3.41 0.74 -10.54
N HIS A 72 -2.80 -0.29 -11.14
CA HIS A 72 -2.15 -0.21 -12.45
C HIS A 72 -2.61 -1.36 -13.36
N THR A 73 -2.47 -1.15 -14.67
CA THR A 73 -2.69 -2.16 -15.72
C THR A 73 -1.46 -2.28 -16.61
N ASP A 74 -1.48 -3.27 -17.50
CA ASP A 74 -0.59 -3.25 -18.66
C ASP A 74 -1.18 -2.36 -19.77
N SER A 75 -0.47 -2.23 -20.89
CA SER A 75 -0.87 -1.39 -22.01
C SER A 75 -1.95 -2.01 -22.92
N ILE A 76 -2.54 -3.16 -22.56
CA ILE A 76 -3.55 -3.81 -23.40
C ILE A 76 -4.93 -3.26 -23.08
N GLY A 77 -5.52 -2.55 -24.04
CA GLY A 77 -6.83 -1.93 -23.91
C GLY A 77 -6.77 -0.43 -24.19
N SER A 78 -7.93 0.22 -24.15
CA SER A 78 -7.97 1.68 -24.22
C SER A 78 -7.58 2.28 -22.87
N ASN A 79 -6.99 3.47 -22.90
CA ASN A 79 -6.62 4.23 -21.70
C ASN A 79 -7.82 4.40 -20.74
N ALA A 80 -8.99 4.82 -21.26
CA ALA A 80 -10.21 4.95 -20.46
C ALA A 80 -10.65 3.63 -19.79
N TYR A 81 -10.53 2.52 -20.52
CA TYR A 81 -10.84 1.19 -19.98
C TYR A 81 -9.87 0.80 -18.86
N ASN A 82 -8.57 1.03 -19.07
CA ASN A 82 -7.51 0.71 -18.12
C ASN A 82 -7.59 1.56 -16.84
N PHE A 83 -7.95 2.83 -16.94
CA PHE A 83 -8.28 3.66 -15.77
C PHE A 83 -9.45 3.08 -14.97
N GLY A 84 -10.51 2.64 -15.66
CA GLY A 84 -11.63 1.96 -15.01
C GLY A 84 -11.23 0.64 -14.32
N LEU A 85 -10.43 -0.18 -15.00
CA LEU A 85 -9.98 -1.48 -14.48
C LEU A 85 -9.04 -1.34 -13.29
N SER A 86 -8.06 -0.44 -13.37
CA SER A 86 -7.14 -0.15 -12.26
C SER A 86 -7.90 0.35 -11.02
N ARG A 87 -8.89 1.23 -11.19
CA ARG A 87 -9.75 1.69 -10.10
C ARG A 87 -10.49 0.53 -9.42
N ARG A 88 -11.17 -0.33 -10.19
CA ARG A 88 -11.93 -1.47 -9.64
C ARG A 88 -11.04 -2.44 -8.87
N ARG A 89 -9.80 -2.65 -9.32
CA ARG A 89 -8.82 -3.49 -8.62
C ARG A 89 -8.38 -2.87 -7.29
N ALA A 90 -8.07 -1.58 -7.28
CA ALA A 90 -7.74 -0.85 -6.05
C ALA A 90 -8.90 -0.89 -5.04
N GLU A 91 -10.14 -0.68 -5.50
CA GLU A 91 -11.35 -0.76 -4.68
C GLU A 91 -11.60 -2.15 -4.09
N ALA A 92 -11.35 -3.21 -4.85
CA ALA A 92 -11.50 -4.57 -4.36
C ALA A 92 -10.47 -4.91 -3.25
N VAL A 93 -9.24 -4.40 -3.38
CA VAL A 93 -8.22 -4.53 -2.34
C VAL A 93 -8.61 -3.71 -1.10
N LYS A 94 -9.10 -2.48 -1.27
CA LYS A 94 -9.67 -1.67 -0.18
C LYS A 94 -10.74 -2.45 0.57
N ALA A 95 -11.72 -3.01 -0.14
CA ALA A 95 -12.81 -3.76 0.46
C ALA A 95 -12.30 -4.95 1.30
N LYS A 96 -11.27 -5.64 0.82
CA LYS A 96 -10.66 -6.75 1.58
C LYS A 96 -9.89 -6.29 2.81
N LEU A 97 -9.16 -5.18 2.74
CA LEU A 97 -8.49 -4.63 3.92
C LEU A 97 -9.50 -4.20 5.00
N LEU A 98 -10.62 -3.59 4.61
CA LEU A 98 -11.71 -3.25 5.53
C LEU A 98 -12.37 -4.50 6.12
N GLU A 99 -12.61 -5.54 5.31
CA GLU A 99 -13.15 -6.84 5.76
C GLU A 99 -12.22 -7.50 6.79
N PHE A 100 -10.90 -7.33 6.65
CA PHE A 100 -9.90 -7.81 7.62
C PHE A 100 -9.71 -6.87 8.82
N GLY A 101 -10.51 -5.80 8.91
CA GLY A 101 -10.57 -4.91 10.05
C GLY A 101 -9.54 -3.78 10.05
N LEU A 102 -8.93 -3.44 8.91
CA LEU A 102 -8.19 -2.19 8.81
C LEU A 102 -9.17 -1.01 8.99
N ALA A 103 -8.86 -0.09 9.90
CA ALA A 103 -9.70 1.06 10.15
C ALA A 103 -9.84 1.95 8.90
N GLU A 104 -11.05 2.42 8.60
CA GLU A 104 -11.33 3.16 7.36
C GLU A 104 -10.55 4.47 7.26
N ASP A 105 -10.31 5.13 8.38
CA ASP A 105 -9.51 6.36 8.46
C ASP A 105 -8.05 6.16 8.06
N ARG A 106 -7.54 4.91 8.09
CA ARG A 106 -6.20 4.59 7.60
C ARG A 106 -6.13 4.51 6.08
N ILE A 107 -7.25 4.42 5.37
CA ILE A 107 -7.27 4.40 3.90
C ILE A 107 -7.63 5.80 3.41
N VAL A 108 -6.60 6.58 3.09
CA VAL A 108 -6.76 8.01 2.76
C VAL A 108 -7.04 8.27 1.28
N GLY A 109 -6.85 7.27 0.40
CA GLY A 109 -7.09 7.46 -1.02
C GLY A 109 -7.13 6.19 -1.88
N ILE A 110 -7.79 6.32 -3.02
CA ILE A 110 -7.76 5.36 -4.15
C ILE A 110 -7.29 6.13 -5.39
N GLU A 111 -6.20 5.67 -5.97
CA GLU A 111 -5.66 6.20 -7.21
C GLU A 111 -5.76 5.14 -8.31
N ALA A 112 -6.12 5.57 -9.51
CA ALA A 112 -6.15 4.73 -10.70
C ALA A 112 -5.19 5.33 -11.70
N MET A 113 -4.20 4.56 -12.14
CA MET A 113 -3.15 5.03 -13.04
C MET A 113 -3.25 4.41 -14.44
N GLY A 114 -4.18 3.47 -14.65
CA GLY A 114 -4.23 2.69 -15.88
C GLY A 114 -2.85 2.14 -16.24
N GLU A 115 -2.45 2.33 -17.50
CA GLU A 115 -1.15 1.94 -18.05
C GLU A 115 -0.06 3.03 -17.97
N GLU A 116 -0.35 4.21 -17.39
CA GLU A 116 0.50 5.40 -17.53
C GLU A 116 1.83 5.35 -16.76
N GLN A 117 1.94 4.42 -15.80
CA GLN A 117 3.13 4.25 -14.96
C GLN A 117 3.65 2.81 -15.02
N PRO A 118 4.22 2.38 -16.17
CA PRO A 118 4.81 1.05 -16.29
C PRO A 118 6.10 0.96 -15.48
N ILE A 119 6.33 -0.18 -14.85
CA ILE A 119 7.58 -0.51 -14.13
C ILE A 119 8.44 -1.52 -14.91
N ALA A 120 7.88 -2.09 -15.97
CA ALA A 120 8.54 -2.99 -16.90
C ALA A 120 8.05 -2.74 -18.33
N THR A 121 8.77 -3.28 -19.32
CA THR A 121 8.37 -3.16 -20.73
C THR A 121 7.00 -3.79 -20.98
N ASN A 122 6.13 -3.12 -21.74
CA ASN A 122 4.85 -3.71 -22.18
C ASN A 122 4.99 -4.61 -23.41
N GLU A 123 6.19 -4.71 -23.99
CA GLU A 123 6.44 -5.50 -25.19
C GLU A 123 6.42 -7.00 -24.90
N THR A 124 6.81 -7.41 -23.69
CA THR A 124 6.86 -8.83 -23.28
C THR A 124 5.67 -9.21 -22.40
N LYS A 125 5.33 -10.50 -22.38
CA LYS A 125 4.24 -11.01 -21.54
C LYS A 125 4.57 -10.82 -20.06
N GLU A 126 5.83 -11.04 -19.71
CA GLU A 126 6.40 -10.94 -18.37
C GLU A 126 6.37 -9.49 -17.89
N GLY A 127 6.80 -8.53 -18.72
CA GLY A 127 6.78 -7.12 -18.34
C GLY A 127 5.36 -6.56 -18.22
N ARG A 128 4.43 -6.98 -19.10
CA ARG A 128 2.99 -6.68 -18.91
C ARG A 128 2.48 -7.23 -17.58
N ALA A 129 2.90 -8.43 -17.21
CA ALA A 129 2.47 -9.04 -15.96
C ALA A 129 2.95 -8.30 -14.72
N GLN A 130 4.18 -7.78 -14.74
CA GLN A 130 4.69 -6.88 -13.69
C GLN A 130 3.93 -5.54 -13.65
N ASN A 131 3.47 -5.03 -14.80
CA ASN A 131 2.70 -3.78 -14.85
C ASN A 131 1.27 -3.93 -14.28
N ARG A 132 0.68 -5.13 -14.36
CA ARG A 132 -0.61 -5.46 -13.71
C ARG A 132 -0.42 -5.64 -12.20
N ARG A 133 -0.37 -4.52 -11.48
CA ARG A 133 -0.03 -4.49 -10.04
C ARG A 133 -0.94 -3.55 -9.26
N VAL A 134 -0.89 -3.69 -7.95
CA VAL A 134 -1.39 -2.69 -6.99
C VAL A 134 -0.22 -2.20 -6.16
N GLU A 135 -0.23 -0.92 -5.80
CA GLU A 135 0.74 -0.34 -4.88
C GLU A 135 0.04 0.20 -3.64
N PHE A 136 0.70 0.07 -2.51
CA PHE A 136 0.34 0.79 -1.29
C PHE A 136 1.37 1.86 -1.04
N LYS A 137 0.97 3.12 -1.21
CA LYS A 137 1.75 4.27 -0.78
C LYS A 137 1.43 4.53 0.68
N LEU A 138 2.41 4.29 1.54
CA LEU A 138 2.34 4.43 2.98
C LEU A 138 2.96 5.73 3.43
N VAL A 139 2.27 6.46 4.31
CA VAL A 139 2.78 7.66 4.97
C VAL A 139 2.55 7.53 6.46
N GLN A 140 3.62 7.66 7.25
CA GLN A 140 3.53 7.49 8.70
C GLN A 140 2.77 8.67 9.29
N ARG A 141 1.77 8.40 10.12
CA ARG A 141 1.10 9.44 10.89
C ARG A 141 2.10 10.02 11.89
N GLU A 142 2.23 11.35 11.91
CA GLU A 142 2.93 12.02 13.00
C GLU A 142 2.20 11.67 14.30
N THR A 143 2.89 11.01 15.23
CA THR A 143 2.35 10.82 16.57
C THR A 143 2.36 12.19 17.24
N VAL A 144 1.20 12.73 17.57
CA VAL A 144 1.13 13.91 18.43
C VAL A 144 1.71 13.47 19.77
N GLN A 145 2.99 13.80 20.02
CA GLN A 145 3.59 13.58 21.33
C GLN A 145 2.72 14.33 22.33
N GLY A 146 2.03 13.57 23.19
CA GLY A 146 1.21 14.12 24.25
C GLY A 146 2.05 15.09 25.07
N THR A 147 1.55 16.31 25.19
CA THR A 147 2.02 17.33 26.10
C THR A 147 2.01 16.74 27.51
N THR A 148 3.16 16.30 28.01
CA THR A 148 3.34 16.03 29.44
C THR A 148 3.43 17.37 30.17
N ALA A 149 2.28 18.03 30.30
CA ALA A 149 2.09 19.07 31.30
C ALA A 149 2.10 18.38 32.67
N THR A 150 3.29 18.25 33.25
CA THR A 150 3.47 17.97 34.67
C THR A 150 2.80 19.11 35.46
N PRO A 151 1.81 18.85 36.32
CA PRO A 151 1.29 19.91 37.18
C PRO A 151 2.35 20.29 38.22
N GLU A 152 2.48 21.59 38.42
CA GLU A 152 3.29 22.25 39.44
C GLU A 152 3.15 21.59 40.82
N LYS A 153 4.27 21.36 41.49
CA LYS A 153 4.33 21.52 42.95
C LYS A 153 5.28 22.67 43.27
N SER A 154 4.68 23.79 43.62
CA SER A 154 5.30 24.88 44.35
C SER A 154 5.61 24.44 45.79
N GLU A 155 6.86 24.58 46.22
CA GLU A 155 7.32 24.71 47.61
C GLU A 155 8.71 25.37 47.47
N SER A 156 8.89 26.69 47.54
CA SER A 156 8.62 27.67 48.61
C SER A 156 9.31 27.36 49.93
N LYS A 157 10.59 27.77 49.98
CA LYS A 157 11.39 28.32 51.09
C LYS A 157 11.76 27.41 52.28
#